data_AF-A0A847B4I3-F1
#
_entry.id   AF-A0A847B4I3-F1
#
_cell.length_a   1.000
_cell.length_b   1.000
_cell.length_c   1.000
_cell.angle_alpha   90.00
_cell.angle_beta   90.00
_cell.angle_gamma   90.00
#
_symmetry.space_group_name_H-M   'P 1'
#
loop_
_entity.id
_entity.type
_entity.pdbx_description
1 polymer ?
#
loop_
_entity_poly.entity_id
_entity_poly.type
_entity_poly.pdbx_seq_one_letter_code
_entity_poly.pdbx_strand_id
1 'polypeptide(L)'
;MKRISEYRDYQELLIDLKKKYGIPEYPYFWDDRTYTPESRIKRGKEGLYLHHDKEDTYPQLSVARVNILNNYPFGCHLPKNLTYANALEHLMLHILITLKDEGKGYPEVGINGLMIYMLPQINTYLAKSYQFKKEWLRKAMSIFDDEDTKEEYYRCLEYFLENYHGHRTEDHNFILRVLSPDFLVDNNMELFYAYNEPVYQRFKKYRKR
;
A
#
# COMPACT_ATOMS: atom_id res chain seq x y z
N MET A 1 0.64 0.58 22.00
CA MET A 1 0.93 -0.11 20.73
C MET A 1 2.41 -0.46 20.73
N LYS A 2 2.79 -1.63 20.23
CA LYS A 2 4.21 -2.00 20.07
C LYS A 2 4.87 -1.12 19.01
N ARG A 3 6.19 -1.18 18.88
CA ARG A 3 6.85 -0.62 17.69
C ARG A 3 6.37 -1.37 16.45
N ILE A 4 6.27 -0.68 15.32
CA ILE A 4 5.62 -1.27 14.13
C ILE A 4 6.43 -2.45 13.59
N SER A 5 7.75 -2.37 13.67
CA SER A 5 8.69 -3.43 13.28
C SER A 5 8.68 -4.63 14.23
N GLU A 6 7.92 -4.61 15.35
CA GLU A 6 7.79 -5.73 16.30
C GLU A 6 6.55 -6.61 16.02
N TYR A 7 5.63 -6.19 15.15
CA TYR A 7 4.46 -7.00 14.81
C TYR A 7 4.86 -8.20 13.94
N ARG A 8 4.35 -9.38 14.28
CA ARG A 8 4.54 -10.63 13.51
C ARG A 8 3.22 -11.29 13.12
N ASP A 9 2.11 -10.80 13.68
CA ASP A 9 0.77 -11.29 13.39
C ASP A 9 -0.09 -10.14 12.82
N TYR A 10 -0.72 -10.42 11.68
CA TYR A 10 -1.55 -9.47 10.97
C TYR A 10 -2.80 -9.07 11.77
N GLN A 11 -3.44 -10.02 12.46
CA GLN A 11 -4.65 -9.75 13.23
C GLN A 11 -4.35 -8.92 14.48
N GLU A 12 -3.21 -9.17 15.13
CA GLU A 12 -2.73 -8.36 16.25
C GLU A 12 -2.56 -6.89 15.86
N LEU A 13 -1.91 -6.63 14.71
CA LEU A 13 -1.72 -5.28 14.20
C LEU A 13 -3.08 -4.60 13.88
N LEU A 14 -4.00 -5.30 13.21
CA LEU A 14 -5.34 -4.77 12.93
C LEU A 14 -6.09 -4.39 14.23
N ILE A 15 -6.04 -5.24 15.25
CA ILE A 15 -6.70 -4.99 16.54
C ILE A 15 -6.15 -3.71 17.17
N ASP A 16 -4.83 -3.55 17.21
CA ASP A 16 -4.21 -2.39 17.83
C ASP A 16 -4.43 -1.10 17.03
N LEU A 17 -4.43 -1.17 15.70
CA LEU A 17 -4.76 -0.01 14.85
C LEU A 17 -6.21 0.42 15.03
N LYS A 18 -7.16 -0.50 15.15
CA LYS A 18 -8.56 -0.17 15.47
C LYS A 18 -8.72 0.44 16.85
N LYS A 19 -7.96 -0.01 17.86
CA LYS A 19 -7.92 0.66 19.17
C LYS A 19 -7.35 2.07 19.06
N LYS A 20 -6.32 2.26 18.23
CA LYS A 20 -5.63 3.55 18.06
C LYS A 20 -6.45 4.58 17.30
N TYR A 21 -7.07 4.19 16.19
CA TYR A 21 -7.72 5.11 15.26
C TYR A 21 -9.24 5.06 15.27
N GLY A 22 -9.83 4.05 15.92
CA GLY A 22 -11.25 3.73 15.82
C GLY A 22 -11.59 2.92 14.57
N ILE A 23 -12.84 2.49 14.51
CA ILE A 23 -13.42 1.78 13.36
C ILE A 23 -14.17 2.82 12.51
N PRO A 24 -14.13 2.75 11.16
CA PRO A 24 -14.95 3.62 10.33
C PRO A 24 -16.43 3.53 10.66
N GLU A 25 -17.18 4.62 10.51
CA GLU A 25 -18.61 4.62 10.79
C GLU A 25 -19.44 3.97 9.66
N TYR A 26 -18.94 4.06 8.42
CA TYR A 26 -19.64 3.61 7.22
C TYR A 26 -18.83 2.54 6.45
N PRO A 27 -19.50 1.73 5.62
CA PRO A 27 -18.81 0.79 4.73
C PRO A 27 -17.95 1.50 3.68
N TYR A 28 -17.00 0.78 3.08
CA TYR A 28 -16.12 1.33 2.03
C TYR A 28 -16.90 1.75 0.79
N PHE A 29 -17.84 0.91 0.36
CA PHE A 29 -18.77 1.18 -0.73
C PHE A 29 -20.19 1.33 -0.17
N TRP A 30 -20.99 2.21 -0.78
CA TRP A 30 -22.39 2.43 -0.37
C TRP A 30 -23.25 1.16 -0.44
N ASP A 31 -23.11 0.41 -1.52
CA ASP A 31 -23.86 -0.82 -1.77
C ASP A 31 -23.10 -1.77 -2.71
N ASP A 32 -23.62 -3.00 -2.82
CA ASP A 32 -23.11 -4.08 -3.66
C ASP A 32 -23.58 -4.00 -5.12
N ARG A 33 -24.26 -2.91 -5.51
CA ARG A 33 -24.78 -2.71 -6.87
C ARG A 33 -23.93 -1.73 -7.66
N THR A 34 -23.58 -0.63 -7.02
CA THR A 34 -22.88 0.51 -7.64
C THR A 34 -21.41 0.54 -7.26
N TYR A 35 -21.04 -0.06 -6.12
CA TYR A 35 -19.67 0.00 -5.57
C TYR A 35 -19.14 1.46 -5.54
N THR A 36 -20.02 2.40 -5.16
CA THR A 36 -19.65 3.82 -5.05
C THR A 36 -18.88 4.06 -3.74
N PRO A 37 -17.63 4.56 -3.76
CA PRO A 37 -16.85 4.76 -2.55
C PRO A 37 -17.47 5.79 -1.60
N GLU A 38 -17.49 5.48 -0.31
CA GLU A 38 -17.92 6.42 0.72
C GLU A 38 -16.85 7.49 0.96
N SER A 39 -17.24 8.75 0.87
CA SER A 39 -16.33 9.88 1.04
C SER A 39 -16.12 10.25 2.51
N ARG A 40 -17.12 10.01 3.37
CA ARG A 40 -17.11 10.38 4.79
C ARG A 40 -16.09 9.62 5.61
N ILE A 41 -15.71 8.43 5.18
CA ILE A 41 -14.69 7.60 5.86
C ILE A 41 -13.27 7.98 5.44
N LYS A 42 -13.08 8.91 4.51
CA LYS A 42 -11.74 9.33 4.07
C LYS A 42 -11.10 10.22 5.13
N ARG A 43 -9.99 9.77 5.70
CA ARG A 43 -9.17 10.53 6.66
C ARG A 43 -7.86 11.05 6.04
N GLY A 44 -7.93 11.43 4.77
CA GLY A 44 -6.76 11.92 4.02
C GLY A 44 -6.15 13.20 4.61
N LYS A 45 -6.95 14.07 5.25
CA LYS A 45 -6.44 15.27 5.95
C LYS A 45 -5.56 14.94 7.15
N GLU A 46 -5.71 13.74 7.70
CA GLU A 46 -4.91 13.22 8.81
C GLU A 46 -3.72 12.39 8.30
N GLY A 47 -3.60 12.19 6.99
CA GLY A 47 -2.57 11.35 6.39
C GLY A 47 -2.83 9.85 6.55
N LEU A 48 -4.07 9.45 6.83
CA LEU A 48 -4.42 8.05 7.05
C LEU A 48 -4.97 7.38 5.78
N TYR A 49 -4.48 6.18 5.53
CA TYR A 49 -5.03 5.21 4.60
C TYR A 49 -6.18 4.45 5.26
N LEU A 50 -7.06 3.91 4.41
CA LEU A 50 -8.09 2.97 4.81
C LEU A 50 -7.76 1.61 4.20
N HIS A 51 -7.44 0.66 5.06
CA HIS A 51 -7.10 -0.72 4.73
C HIS A 51 -8.33 -1.61 4.82
N HIS A 52 -8.44 -2.58 3.91
CA HIS A 52 -9.45 -3.65 4.01
C HIS A 52 -8.84 -4.85 4.74
N ASP A 53 -9.39 -5.21 5.90
CA ASP A 53 -8.85 -6.28 6.72
C ASP A 53 -8.84 -7.64 6.01
N LYS A 54 -9.77 -7.83 5.06
CA LYS A 54 -9.92 -9.05 4.27
C LYS A 54 -9.07 -9.07 3.01
N GLU A 55 -8.20 -8.06 2.81
CA GLU A 55 -7.20 -8.10 1.75
C GLU A 55 -6.14 -9.18 1.97
N ASP A 56 -6.13 -9.91 3.10
CA ASP A 56 -5.36 -11.14 3.30
C ASP A 56 -6.01 -12.39 2.66
N THR A 57 -7.18 -12.23 2.05
CA THR A 57 -7.95 -13.31 1.42
C THR A 57 -8.46 -12.90 0.05
N TYR A 58 -8.90 -11.65 -0.10
CA TYR A 58 -9.48 -11.10 -1.33
C TYR A 58 -8.63 -9.92 -1.80
N PRO A 59 -7.78 -10.07 -2.83
CA PRO A 59 -6.91 -8.99 -3.27
C PRO A 59 -7.69 -7.85 -3.96
N GLN A 60 -7.20 -6.61 -3.80
CA GLN A 60 -7.71 -5.40 -4.46
C GLN A 60 -9.18 -5.06 -4.12
N LEU A 61 -9.58 -5.20 -2.86
CA LEU A 61 -10.95 -4.88 -2.40
C LEU A 61 -11.33 -3.41 -2.63
N SER A 62 -10.37 -2.50 -2.75
CA SER A 62 -10.63 -1.10 -3.12
C SER A 62 -11.07 -0.89 -4.59
N VAL A 63 -10.91 -1.88 -5.46
CA VAL A 63 -11.19 -1.76 -6.91
C VAL A 63 -12.56 -2.37 -7.23
N ALA A 64 -13.58 -1.53 -7.43
CA ALA A 64 -14.96 -1.95 -7.73
C ALA A 64 -15.05 -3.05 -8.81
N ARG A 65 -14.32 -2.89 -9.92
CA ARG A 65 -14.31 -3.88 -11.01
C ARG A 65 -13.80 -5.26 -10.57
N VAL A 66 -12.80 -5.32 -9.69
CA VAL A 66 -12.26 -6.59 -9.19
C VAL A 66 -13.28 -7.29 -8.30
N ASN A 67 -13.98 -6.54 -7.44
CA ASN A 67 -15.04 -7.09 -6.58
C ASN A 67 -16.18 -7.71 -7.41
N ILE A 68 -16.63 -7.01 -8.45
CA ILE A 68 -17.70 -7.48 -9.34
C ILE A 68 -17.27 -8.74 -10.10
N LEU A 69 -16.08 -8.74 -10.70
CA LEU A 69 -15.60 -9.86 -11.53
C LEU A 69 -15.37 -11.14 -10.72
N ASN A 70 -14.92 -11.00 -9.47
CA ASN A 70 -14.63 -12.15 -8.60
C ASN A 70 -15.76 -12.48 -7.62
N ASN A 71 -16.88 -11.76 -7.69
CA ASN A 71 -18.04 -11.92 -6.80
C ASN A 71 -17.65 -11.94 -5.31
N TYR A 72 -16.80 -10.98 -4.90
CA TYR A 72 -16.35 -10.90 -3.51
C TYR A 72 -17.50 -10.55 -2.57
N PRO A 73 -17.56 -11.12 -1.35
CA PRO A 73 -18.63 -10.84 -0.42
C PRO A 73 -18.63 -9.36 0.00
N PHE A 74 -19.77 -8.67 -0.16
CA PHE A 74 -19.91 -7.27 0.25
C PHE A 74 -19.59 -7.05 1.74
N GLY A 75 -19.74 -8.10 2.56
CA GLY A 75 -19.33 -8.10 3.96
C GLY A 75 -17.88 -7.66 4.20
N CYS A 76 -16.99 -7.84 3.22
CA CYS A 76 -15.58 -7.41 3.29
C CYS A 76 -15.43 -5.88 3.36
N HIS A 77 -16.43 -5.13 2.92
CA HIS A 77 -16.42 -3.66 2.91
C HIS A 77 -17.10 -3.04 4.12
N LEU A 78 -17.69 -3.83 5.02
CA LEU A 78 -18.37 -3.31 6.21
C LEU A 78 -17.38 -2.69 7.21
N PRO A 79 -17.80 -1.67 7.98
CA PRO A 79 -16.99 -0.99 9.00
C PRO A 79 -16.00 -1.86 9.78
N LYS A 80 -16.50 -2.97 10.34
CA LYS A 80 -15.71 -3.88 11.17
C LYS A 80 -14.54 -4.58 10.47
N ASN A 81 -14.54 -4.58 9.14
CA ASN A 81 -13.51 -5.17 8.27
C ASN A 81 -12.64 -4.09 7.60
N LEU A 82 -12.65 -2.87 8.15
CA LEU A 82 -11.86 -1.75 7.70
C LEU A 82 -11.00 -1.23 8.85
N THR A 83 -9.78 -0.83 8.53
CA THR A 83 -8.80 -0.34 9.50
C THR A 83 -8.11 0.91 8.97
N TYR A 84 -8.02 1.96 9.80
CA TYR A 84 -7.18 3.11 9.48
C TYR A 84 -5.72 2.81 9.81
N ALA A 85 -4.81 3.26 8.95
CA ALA A 85 -3.38 3.11 9.12
C ALA A 85 -2.64 4.32 8.53
N ASN A 86 -1.55 4.75 9.14
CA ASN A 86 -0.59 5.64 8.49
C ASN A 86 0.21 4.89 7.41
N ALA A 87 1.09 5.58 6.68
CA ALA A 87 1.85 4.98 5.58
C ALA A 87 2.72 3.78 6.01
N LEU A 88 3.40 3.88 7.15
CA LEU A 88 4.29 2.83 7.67
C LEU A 88 3.51 1.64 8.23
N GLU A 89 2.39 1.90 8.91
CA GLU A 89 1.50 0.85 9.42
C GLU A 89 0.84 0.07 8.27
N HIS A 90 0.43 0.78 7.21
CA HIS A 90 -0.15 0.17 6.01
C HIS A 90 0.89 -0.69 5.26
N LEU A 91 2.13 -0.21 5.17
CA LEU A 91 3.26 -1.01 4.67
C LEU A 91 3.41 -2.32 5.45
N MET A 92 3.42 -2.25 6.78
CA MET A 92 3.60 -3.43 7.64
C MET A 92 2.44 -4.41 7.51
N LEU A 93 1.20 -3.94 7.39
CA LEU A 93 0.04 -4.80 7.09
C LEU A 93 0.27 -5.61 5.81
N HIS A 94 0.75 -4.99 4.74
CA HIS A 94 1.04 -5.68 3.49
C HIS A 94 2.27 -6.59 3.54
N ILE A 95 3.29 -6.26 4.33
CA ILE A 95 4.41 -7.17 4.61
C ILE A 95 3.88 -8.45 5.28
N LEU A 96 3.06 -8.31 6.33
CA LEU A 96 2.52 -9.46 7.08
C LEU A 96 1.60 -10.34 6.22
N ILE A 97 0.78 -9.74 5.36
CA ILE A 97 -0.04 -10.49 4.39
C ILE A 97 0.87 -11.28 3.43
N THR A 98 1.88 -10.61 2.86
CA THR A 98 2.78 -11.20 1.88
C THR A 98 3.52 -12.41 2.45
N LEU A 99 4.08 -12.27 3.66
CA LEU A 99 4.81 -13.35 4.33
C LEU A 99 3.90 -14.52 4.75
N LYS A 100 2.62 -14.26 5.02
CA LYS A 100 1.64 -15.30 5.37
C LYS A 100 1.24 -16.16 4.15
N ASP A 101 1.16 -15.57 2.97
CA ASP A 101 0.70 -16.23 1.75
C ASP A 101 1.82 -16.66 0.80
N GLU A 102 3.06 -16.48 1.22
CA GLU A 102 4.23 -16.90 0.47
C GLU A 102 4.17 -18.38 0.07
N GLY A 103 4.41 -18.66 -1.22
CA GLY A 103 4.42 -20.02 -1.76
C GLY A 103 3.05 -20.66 -1.98
N LYS A 104 1.93 -19.94 -1.76
CA LYS A 104 0.56 -20.46 -1.96
C LYS A 104 -0.01 -20.32 -3.38
N GLY A 105 0.83 -19.99 -4.36
CA GLY A 105 0.44 -19.83 -5.76
C GLY A 105 -0.19 -18.48 -6.08
N TYR A 106 -0.48 -18.24 -7.36
CA TYR A 106 -0.98 -16.96 -7.85
C TYR A 106 -2.49 -16.79 -7.59
N PRO A 107 -2.97 -15.59 -7.21
CA PRO A 107 -2.21 -14.37 -6.98
C PRO A 107 -1.61 -14.31 -5.57
N GLU A 108 -0.30 -13.99 -5.48
CA GLU A 108 0.33 -13.63 -4.21
C GLU A 108 -0.35 -12.38 -3.66
N VAL A 109 -1.01 -12.54 -2.51
CA VAL A 109 -1.76 -11.48 -1.86
C VAL A 109 -0.77 -10.57 -1.12
N GLY A 110 -1.01 -9.26 -1.11
CA GLY A 110 -0.14 -8.31 -0.41
C GLY A 110 1.06 -7.79 -1.23
N ILE A 111 1.80 -8.66 -1.93
CA ILE A 111 3.07 -8.28 -2.60
C ILE A 111 2.87 -7.19 -3.65
N ASN A 112 1.79 -7.24 -4.43
CA ASN A 112 1.50 -6.20 -5.42
C ASN A 112 1.23 -4.85 -4.73
N GLY A 113 0.52 -4.83 -3.60
CA GLY A 113 0.32 -3.62 -2.80
C GLY A 113 1.64 -2.99 -2.38
N LEU A 114 2.54 -3.84 -1.85
CA LEU A 114 3.87 -3.46 -1.37
C LEU A 114 4.75 -2.92 -2.50
N MET A 115 4.95 -3.71 -3.55
CA MET A 115 5.91 -3.47 -4.62
C MET A 115 5.49 -2.37 -5.59
N ILE A 116 4.18 -2.23 -5.82
CA ILE A 116 3.64 -1.35 -6.87
C ILE A 116 3.28 0.03 -6.31
N TYR A 117 2.87 0.10 -5.04
CA TYR A 117 2.31 1.33 -4.49
C TYR A 117 3.12 1.85 -3.30
N MET A 118 3.36 1.03 -2.29
CA MET A 118 3.87 1.52 -1.00
C MET A 118 5.37 1.83 -1.04
N LEU A 119 6.20 0.86 -1.42
CA LEU A 119 7.65 1.06 -1.48
C LEU A 119 8.04 2.20 -2.43
N PRO A 120 7.49 2.30 -3.66
CA PRO A 120 7.82 3.42 -4.54
C PRO A 120 7.43 4.78 -3.95
N GLN A 121 6.28 4.90 -3.29
CA GLN A 121 5.84 6.15 -2.67
C GLN A 121 6.78 6.58 -1.54
N ILE A 122 7.10 5.65 -0.64
CA ILE A 122 7.95 5.93 0.54
C ILE A 122 9.38 6.24 0.09
N ASN A 123 9.98 5.39 -0.75
CA ASN A 123 11.35 5.60 -1.25
C ASN A 123 11.48 6.92 -2.02
N THR A 124 10.50 7.25 -2.87
CA THR A 124 10.46 8.53 -3.58
C THR A 124 10.42 9.72 -2.62
N TYR A 125 9.62 9.62 -1.55
CA TYR A 125 9.54 10.67 -0.53
C TYR A 125 10.89 10.86 0.17
N LEU A 126 11.48 9.76 0.66
CA LEU A 126 12.76 9.75 1.37
C LEU A 126 13.91 10.27 0.51
N ALA A 127 13.93 9.89 -0.77
CA ALA A 127 14.92 10.34 -1.75
C ALA A 127 14.77 11.82 -2.13
N LYS A 128 13.63 12.45 -1.78
CA LYS A 128 13.25 13.81 -2.20
C LYS A 128 13.27 13.99 -3.71
N SER A 129 13.11 12.90 -4.45
CA SER A 129 13.21 12.85 -5.92
C SER A 129 11.94 13.35 -6.61
N TYR A 130 10.81 13.39 -5.89
CA TYR A 130 9.56 13.96 -6.37
C TYR A 130 8.76 14.65 -5.26
N GLN A 131 8.07 15.73 -5.63
CA GLN A 131 7.11 16.40 -4.77
C GLN A 131 5.68 16.00 -5.15
N PHE A 132 5.01 15.23 -4.29
CA PHE A 132 3.62 14.85 -4.48
C PHE A 132 2.71 16.07 -4.63
N LYS A 133 1.83 16.07 -5.64
CA LYS A 133 0.90 17.18 -5.88
C LYS A 133 -0.33 17.08 -4.98
N LYS A 134 -0.75 15.85 -4.64
CA LYS A 134 -1.89 15.61 -3.76
C LYS A 134 -1.53 15.89 -2.31
N GLU A 135 -2.27 16.82 -1.69
CA GLU A 135 -2.05 17.25 -0.30
C GLU A 135 -2.15 16.09 0.70
N TRP A 136 -3.17 15.23 0.57
CA TRP A 136 -3.34 14.09 1.48
C TRP A 136 -2.17 13.11 1.43
N LEU A 137 -1.57 12.92 0.24
CA LEU A 137 -0.43 12.01 0.06
C LEU A 137 0.85 12.63 0.65
N ARG A 138 1.06 13.93 0.45
CA ARG A 138 2.11 14.67 1.17
C ARG A 138 1.96 14.52 2.68
N LYS A 139 0.73 14.67 3.19
CA LYS A 139 0.46 14.54 4.62
C LYS A 139 0.73 13.12 5.12
N ALA A 140 0.31 12.10 4.38
CA ALA A 140 0.56 10.70 4.71
C ALA A 140 2.05 10.35 4.76
N MET A 141 2.84 10.92 3.83
CA MET A 141 4.29 10.69 3.78
C MET A 141 5.08 11.52 4.80
N SER A 142 4.54 12.66 5.28
CA SER A 142 5.25 13.53 6.25
C SER A 142 5.61 12.85 7.57
N ILE A 143 5.05 11.67 7.87
CA ILE A 143 5.49 10.86 9.02
C ILE A 143 6.97 10.48 8.92
N PHE A 144 7.52 10.37 7.70
CA PHE A 144 8.92 10.03 7.47
C PHE A 144 9.87 11.23 7.58
N ASP A 145 9.38 12.41 7.95
CA ASP A 145 10.25 13.53 8.34
C ASP A 145 10.91 13.26 9.71
N ASP A 146 10.31 12.39 10.52
CA ASP A 146 10.81 11.91 11.80
C ASP A 146 11.82 10.76 11.63
N GLU A 147 12.97 10.84 12.33
CA GLU A 147 14.06 9.85 12.20
C GLU A 147 13.67 8.48 12.75
N ASP A 148 12.95 8.42 13.87
CA ASP A 148 12.52 7.15 14.46
C ASP A 148 11.57 6.40 13.51
N THR A 149 10.70 7.11 12.81
CA THR A 149 9.80 6.54 11.80
C THR A 149 10.57 6.00 10.59
N LYS A 150 11.66 6.67 10.18
CA LYS A 150 12.54 6.19 9.11
C LYS A 150 13.32 4.94 9.52
N GLU A 151 13.84 4.91 10.73
CA GLU A 151 14.49 3.71 11.29
C GLU A 151 13.51 2.52 11.37
N GLU A 152 12.27 2.76 11.80
CA GLU A 152 11.25 1.72 11.82
C GLU A 152 10.87 1.23 10.41
N TYR A 153 10.87 2.11 9.41
CA TYR A 153 10.71 1.71 8.01
C TYR A 153 11.80 0.73 7.58
N TYR A 154 13.08 1.07 7.83
CA TYR A 154 14.18 0.19 7.47
C TYR A 154 14.10 -1.16 8.20
N ARG A 155 13.73 -1.19 9.48
CA ARG A 155 13.51 -2.44 10.23
C ARG A 155 12.36 -3.28 9.66
N CYS A 156 11.27 -2.65 9.21
CA CYS A 156 10.21 -3.36 8.51
C CYS A 156 10.71 -3.99 7.20
N LEU A 157 11.55 -3.27 6.44
CA LEU A 157 12.17 -3.81 5.23
C LEU A 157 13.14 -4.95 5.54
N GLU A 158 14.02 -4.80 6.52
CA GLU A 158 14.94 -5.86 6.97
C GLU A 158 14.14 -7.13 7.32
N TYR A 159 13.09 -6.99 8.13
CA TYR A 159 12.21 -8.11 8.45
C TYR A 159 11.59 -8.74 7.20
N PHE A 160 11.06 -7.95 6.28
CA PHE A 160 10.52 -8.47 5.02
C PHE A 160 11.58 -9.22 4.20
N LEU A 161 12.76 -8.64 4.02
CA LEU A 161 13.85 -9.19 3.21
C LEU A 161 14.44 -10.48 3.81
N GLU A 162 14.50 -10.58 5.14
CA GLU A 162 14.97 -11.78 5.84
C GLU A 162 13.99 -12.95 5.72
N ASN A 163 12.68 -12.66 5.65
CA ASN A 163 11.62 -13.67 5.77
C ASN A 163 10.92 -13.97 4.44
N TYR A 164 11.12 -13.16 3.40
CA TYR A 164 10.54 -13.39 2.09
C TYR A 164 11.41 -14.35 1.27
N HIS A 165 10.87 -15.52 0.93
CA HIS A 165 11.54 -16.56 0.13
C HIS A 165 10.84 -16.88 -1.21
N GLY A 166 9.87 -16.06 -1.64
CA GLY A 166 9.13 -16.20 -2.91
C GLY A 166 10.03 -16.24 -4.15
N HIS A 167 9.48 -16.71 -5.29
CA HIS A 167 10.17 -17.07 -6.56
C HIS A 167 11.59 -16.49 -6.76
N ARG A 168 12.58 -17.13 -6.09
CA ARG A 168 14.00 -16.77 -6.09
C ARG A 168 14.69 -17.07 -7.42
N THR A 169 14.35 -16.34 -8.48
CA THR A 169 15.15 -16.42 -9.71
C THR A 169 16.22 -15.33 -9.81
N GLU A 170 16.17 -14.24 -9.04
CA GLU A 170 17.27 -13.24 -8.98
C GLU A 170 17.27 -12.44 -7.65
N ASP A 171 17.55 -13.11 -6.52
CA ASP A 171 17.42 -12.52 -5.16
C ASP A 171 18.19 -11.21 -4.96
N HIS A 172 19.40 -11.09 -5.51
CA HIS A 172 20.18 -9.87 -5.32
C HIS A 172 19.59 -8.66 -6.06
N ASN A 173 19.07 -8.87 -7.28
CA ASN A 173 18.48 -7.79 -8.07
C ASN A 173 17.15 -7.33 -7.48
N PHE A 174 16.36 -8.24 -6.90
CA PHE A 174 15.10 -7.89 -6.23
C PHE A 174 15.33 -7.05 -4.98
N ILE A 175 16.29 -7.44 -4.13
CA ILE A 175 16.63 -6.71 -2.91
C ILE A 175 17.20 -5.33 -3.24
N LEU A 176 18.17 -5.26 -4.15
CA LEU A 176 18.74 -4.00 -4.62
C LEU A 176 17.67 -3.09 -5.23
N ARG A 177 16.67 -3.68 -5.89
CA ARG A 177 15.52 -2.96 -6.43
C ARG A 177 14.63 -2.43 -5.31
N VAL A 178 14.16 -3.24 -4.37
CA VAL A 178 13.31 -2.81 -3.23
C VAL A 178 13.94 -1.66 -2.44
N LEU A 179 15.25 -1.72 -2.24
CA LEU A 179 16.02 -0.71 -1.51
C LEU A 179 16.42 0.49 -2.36
N SER A 180 16.17 0.47 -3.67
CA SER A 180 16.58 1.59 -4.52
C SER A 180 15.62 2.78 -4.34
N PRO A 181 16.17 4.01 -4.25
CA PRO A 181 15.39 5.25 -4.33
C PRO A 181 14.50 5.34 -5.58
N ASP A 182 14.92 4.67 -6.67
CA ASP A 182 14.29 4.68 -7.99
C ASP A 182 13.42 3.43 -8.25
N PHE A 183 13.04 2.69 -7.20
CA PHE A 183 12.28 1.46 -7.36
C PHE A 183 10.91 1.69 -7.99
N LEU A 184 10.56 0.77 -8.91
CA LEU A 184 9.68 0.97 -10.06
C LEU A 184 8.43 1.80 -9.81
N VAL A 185 8.33 2.78 -10.71
CA VAL A 185 7.42 3.92 -10.74
C VAL A 185 6.23 3.66 -11.69
N ASP A 186 6.16 2.46 -12.28
CA ASP A 186 5.36 2.17 -13.49
C ASP A 186 3.84 2.14 -13.30
N ASN A 187 3.35 2.06 -12.06
CA ASN A 187 1.92 1.94 -11.78
C ASN A 187 1.37 3.04 -10.85
N ASN A 188 2.24 3.85 -10.25
CA ASN A 188 1.81 5.09 -9.61
C ASN A 188 1.81 6.18 -10.68
N MET A 189 0.67 6.38 -11.36
CA MET A 189 0.55 7.31 -12.49
C MET A 189 1.13 8.71 -12.22
N GLU A 190 1.05 9.21 -10.99
CA GLU A 190 1.60 10.52 -10.61
C GLU A 190 3.13 10.54 -10.59
N LEU A 191 3.75 9.43 -10.19
CA LEU A 191 5.20 9.20 -10.24
C LEU A 191 5.64 8.77 -11.66
N PHE A 192 4.87 7.90 -12.33
CA PHE A 192 5.11 7.43 -13.70
C PHE A 192 5.30 8.60 -14.65
N TYR A 193 4.38 9.57 -14.63
CA TYR A 193 4.49 10.76 -15.49
C TYR A 193 5.67 11.64 -15.09
N ALA A 194 5.98 11.78 -13.81
CA ALA A 194 7.08 12.62 -13.36
C ALA A 194 8.46 12.09 -13.80
N TYR A 195 8.66 10.77 -13.73
CA TYR A 195 9.93 10.13 -14.08
C TYR A 195 10.06 9.81 -15.57
N ASN A 196 8.95 9.51 -16.25
CA ASN A 196 8.94 9.20 -17.69
C ASN A 196 8.61 10.41 -18.57
N GLU A 197 8.49 11.64 -18.04
CA GLU A 197 8.16 12.84 -18.81
C GLU A 197 9.01 13.00 -20.10
N PRO A 198 10.34 12.73 -20.12
CA PRO A 198 11.13 12.80 -21.36
C PRO A 198 10.71 11.75 -22.41
N VAL A 199 10.31 10.56 -21.96
CA VAL A 199 9.83 9.45 -22.80
C VAL A 199 8.39 9.72 -23.27
N TYR A 200 7.52 10.19 -22.38
CA TYR A 200 6.13 10.53 -22.66
C TYR A 200 5.99 11.71 -23.64
N GLN A 201 6.84 12.74 -23.53
CA GLN A 201 6.90 13.84 -24.51
C GLN A 201 7.36 13.34 -25.89
N ARG A 202 8.23 12.33 -25.94
CA ARG A 202 8.63 11.65 -27.18
C ARG A 202 7.45 10.91 -27.82
N PHE A 203 6.61 10.24 -27.03
CA PHE A 203 5.38 9.57 -27.50
C PHE A 203 4.27 10.54 -27.92
N LYS A 204 4.08 11.69 -27.25
CA LYS A 204 3.13 12.74 -27.69
C LYS A 204 3.43 13.27 -29.09
N LYS A 205 4.70 13.32 -29.49
CA LYS A 205 5.11 13.71 -30.86
C LYS A 205 4.60 12.74 -31.94
N TYR A 206 4.35 11.47 -31.60
CA TYR A 206 3.82 10.45 -32.51
C TYR A 206 2.29 10.33 -32.48
N ARG A 207 1.61 11.01 -31.54
CA ARG A 207 0.15 10.98 -31.38
C ARG A 207 -0.57 12.17 -32.03
N LYS A 208 0.19 13.08 -32.67
CA LYS A 208 -0.32 14.03 -33.67
C LYS A 208 -0.01 13.49 -35.07
N ARG A 209 -0.71 12.43 -35.46
CA ARG A 209 -1.00 12.05 -36.84
C ARG A 209 -2.41 11.48 -36.86
#